data_AF-A0A7G5H3S4-F1
#
_entry.id   AF-A0A7G5H3S4-F1
#
_cell.length_a   1.000
_cell.length_b   1.000
_cell.length_c   1.000
_cell.angle_alpha   90.00
_cell.angle_beta   90.00
_cell.angle_gamma   90.00
#
_symmetry.space_group_name_H-M   'P 1'
#
loop_
_entity.id
_entity.type
_entity.pdbx_description
1 polymer ?
#
loop_
_entity_poly.entity_id
_entity_poly.type
_entity_poly.pdbx_seq_one_letter_code
_entity_poly.pdbx_strand_id
1 'polypeptide(L)'
;MTNEEPKSSEPTSENKLFTEQANPLLTDLLYPSESDEPIETVTCYLKQAEPLTVSQIKDWQMLPPSVYVEETPETDFWKPVSTDQDWYGDEEKARTAKFQQLKKLAENELTVRQVFRVGESEMDVYLLGLQKNGERAGIKTKIVQT
;
A
#
# COMPACT_ATOMS: atom_id res chain seq x y z
N MET A 1 -56.23 16.64 -7.28
CA MET A 1 -55.18 15.87 -7.99
C MET A 1 -54.08 15.63 -6.98
N THR A 2 -54.14 14.46 -6.35
CA THR A 2 -53.16 13.99 -5.39
C THR A 2 -52.06 13.33 -6.21
N ASN A 3 -50.84 13.86 -6.18
CA ASN A 3 -49.68 13.10 -6.59
C ASN A 3 -48.78 12.95 -5.37
N GLU A 4 -48.88 11.75 -4.82
CA GLU A 4 -47.99 11.15 -3.84
C GLU A 4 -46.57 11.02 -4.43
N GLU A 5 -45.60 10.98 -3.52
CA GLU A 5 -44.17 10.77 -3.77
C GLU A 5 -43.89 9.50 -4.61
N PRO A 6 -42.62 9.31 -5.00
CA PRO A 6 -42.03 8.04 -4.60
C PRO A 6 -40.75 8.22 -3.77
N LYS A 7 -40.81 7.69 -2.55
CA LYS A 7 -39.69 7.09 -1.82
C LYS A 7 -39.08 5.94 -2.63
N SER A 8 -37.77 5.95 -2.83
CA SER A 8 -36.90 4.78 -3.04
C SER A 8 -35.45 5.27 -3.24
N SER A 9 -34.39 4.72 -2.67
CA SER A 9 -34.16 3.47 -1.93
C SER A 9 -32.87 3.61 -1.08
N GLU A 10 -32.63 2.66 -0.19
CA GLU A 10 -31.60 2.59 0.86
C GLU A 10 -30.16 2.25 0.35
N PRO A 11 -29.18 2.02 1.26
CA PRO A 11 -27.89 2.70 1.32
C PRO A 11 -26.89 2.24 0.24
N THR A 12 -26.31 3.19 -0.49
CA THR A 12 -25.20 2.91 -1.40
C THR A 12 -24.02 2.38 -0.58
N SER A 13 -23.60 1.14 -0.81
CA SER A 13 -22.36 0.59 -0.27
C SER A 13 -21.23 1.58 -0.58
N GLU A 14 -20.67 2.21 0.45
CA GLU A 14 -19.53 3.12 0.31
C GLU A 14 -18.33 2.31 -0.18
N ASN A 15 -18.10 2.26 -1.50
CA ASN A 15 -16.85 1.77 -2.08
C ASN A 15 -15.76 2.79 -1.76
N LYS A 16 -15.26 2.81 -0.52
CA LYS A 16 -14.16 3.67 -0.10
C LYS A 16 -12.89 3.30 -0.83
N LEU A 17 -12.12 4.30 -1.24
CA LEU A 17 -10.83 4.06 -1.88
C LEU A 17 -9.89 3.37 -0.88
N PHE A 18 -8.96 2.57 -1.39
CA PHE A 18 -7.97 1.91 -0.53
C PHE A 18 -7.23 2.92 0.35
N THR A 19 -6.86 4.07 -0.22
CA THR A 19 -6.11 5.13 0.50
C THR A 19 -6.90 5.70 1.68
N GLU A 20 -8.21 5.89 1.53
CA GLU A 20 -9.10 6.37 2.60
C GLU A 20 -9.21 5.36 3.74
N GLN A 21 -9.25 4.07 3.41
CA GLN A 21 -9.30 2.98 4.39
C GLN A 21 -7.94 2.76 5.08
N ALA A 22 -6.84 2.93 4.34
CA ALA A 22 -5.49 2.70 4.84
C ALA A 22 -4.99 3.84 5.74
N ASN A 23 -5.27 5.11 5.42
CA ASN A 23 -4.80 6.28 6.17
C ASN A 23 -4.93 6.18 7.71
N PRO A 24 -6.07 5.79 8.30
CA PRO A 24 -6.19 5.67 9.76
C PRO A 24 -5.31 4.55 10.37
N LEU A 25 -4.88 3.56 9.57
CA LEU A 25 -3.99 2.49 10.01
C LEU A 25 -2.51 2.91 9.98
N LEU A 26 -2.17 3.96 9.23
CA LEU A 26 -0.79 4.41 9.04
C LEU A 26 -0.31 5.40 10.12
N THR A 27 -1.22 5.88 10.97
CA THR A 27 -0.86 6.80 12.05
C THR A 27 0.13 6.16 13.03
N ASP A 28 1.28 6.82 13.16
CA ASP A 28 2.43 6.40 13.98
C ASP A 28 2.94 5.00 13.61
N LEU A 29 2.76 4.57 12.35
CA LEU A 29 3.24 3.29 11.87
C LEU A 29 4.55 3.46 11.09
N LEU A 30 5.64 3.01 11.70
CA LEU A 30 6.98 3.08 11.12
C LEU A 30 7.40 1.71 10.59
N TYR A 31 7.97 1.70 9.38
CA TYR A 31 8.55 0.53 8.76
C TYR A 31 9.99 0.35 9.26
N PRO A 32 10.35 -0.84 9.77
CA PRO A 32 11.66 -1.08 10.36
C PRO A 32 12.75 -0.98 9.29
N SER A 33 13.68 -0.04 9.49
CA SER A 33 14.92 0.11 8.72
C SER A 33 15.96 0.79 9.63
N GLU A 34 17.07 1.28 9.10
CA GLU A 34 18.03 2.04 9.91
C GLU A 34 17.48 3.38 10.45
N SER A 35 16.48 3.96 9.77
CA SER A 35 15.89 5.25 10.13
C SER A 35 14.42 5.19 10.57
N ASP A 36 13.81 4.00 10.61
CA ASP A 36 12.40 3.78 10.97
C ASP A 36 11.43 4.76 10.27
N GLU A 37 11.25 4.59 8.96
CA GLU A 37 10.53 5.52 8.10
C GLU A 37 9.00 5.35 8.17
N PRO A 38 8.22 6.44 8.01
CA PRO A 38 6.77 6.36 7.99
C PRO A 38 6.25 5.68 6.72
N ILE A 39 5.08 5.06 6.86
CA ILE A 39 4.33 4.50 5.73
C ILE A 39 3.25 5.50 5.32
N GLU A 40 3.17 5.74 4.02
CA GLU A 40 2.19 6.66 3.44
C GLU A 40 1.37 5.96 2.36
N THR A 41 0.15 6.45 2.12
CA THR A 41 -0.62 6.01 0.95
C THR A 41 -0.06 6.63 -0.33
N VAL A 42 -0.19 5.93 -1.44
CA VAL A 42 0.24 6.39 -2.76
C VAL A 42 -0.77 5.99 -3.82
N THR A 43 -0.92 6.84 -4.84
CA THR A 43 -1.72 6.57 -6.02
C THR A 43 -0.82 6.48 -7.26
N CYS A 44 -1.19 5.62 -8.19
CA CYS A 44 -0.48 5.40 -9.44
C CYS A 44 -1.47 5.58 -10.60
N TYR A 45 -1.14 6.44 -11.56
CA TYR A 45 -2.03 6.73 -12.68
C TYR A 45 -2.07 5.60 -13.73
N LEU A 46 -1.24 4.55 -13.58
CA LEU A 46 -1.22 3.39 -14.47
C LEU A 46 -2.41 2.46 -14.16
N LYS A 47 -3.36 2.40 -15.09
CA LYS A 47 -4.65 1.71 -14.92
C LYS A 47 -4.73 0.31 -15.55
N GLN A 48 -3.62 -0.21 -16.06
CA GLN A 48 -3.61 -1.51 -16.71
C GLN A 48 -3.91 -2.65 -15.72
N ALA A 49 -4.66 -3.65 -16.19
CA ALA A 49 -5.00 -4.83 -15.40
C ALA A 49 -3.84 -5.81 -15.26
N GLU A 50 -2.86 -5.75 -16.16
CA GLU A 50 -1.66 -6.59 -16.13
C GLU A 50 -0.67 -6.09 -15.06
N PRO A 51 0.24 -6.98 -14.58
CA PRO A 51 1.36 -6.57 -13.75
C PRO A 51 2.16 -5.44 -14.41
N LEU A 52 2.53 -4.43 -13.62
CA LEU A 52 3.43 -3.38 -14.02
C LEU A 52 4.83 -3.94 -14.24
N THR A 53 5.51 -3.39 -15.24
CA THR A 53 6.92 -3.65 -15.51
C THR A 53 7.79 -2.61 -14.80
N VAL A 54 9.07 -2.96 -14.57
CA VAL A 54 10.08 -2.02 -14.04
C VAL A 54 10.15 -0.73 -14.87
N SER A 55 10.09 -0.82 -16.19
CA SER A 55 10.11 0.36 -17.07
C SER A 55 8.93 1.30 -16.82
N GLN A 56 7.72 0.75 -16.62
CA GLN A 56 6.54 1.57 -16.34
C GLN A 56 6.60 2.25 -14.97
N ILE A 57 7.24 1.61 -13.98
CA ILE A 57 7.51 2.26 -12.69
C ILE A 57 8.50 3.40 -12.85
N LYS A 58 9.56 3.22 -13.65
CA LYS A 58 10.50 4.30 -13.98
C LYS A 58 9.81 5.47 -14.66
N ASP A 59 8.93 5.20 -15.62
CA ASP A 59 8.16 6.23 -16.32
C ASP A 59 7.16 6.94 -15.38
N TRP A 60 6.45 6.19 -14.54
CA TRP A 60 5.50 6.72 -13.54
C TRP A 60 6.17 7.72 -12.61
N GLN A 61 7.38 7.40 -12.18
CA GLN A 61 8.17 8.17 -11.23
C GLN A 61 9.08 9.21 -11.90
N MET A 62 9.05 9.31 -13.24
CA MET A 62 9.93 10.18 -14.03
C MET A 62 11.42 9.98 -13.69
N LEU A 63 11.82 8.74 -13.45
CA LEU A 63 13.18 8.41 -13.01
C LEU A 63 14.16 8.43 -14.19
N PRO A 64 15.39 8.91 -13.98
CA PRO A 64 16.43 8.77 -14.98
C PRO A 64 16.81 7.29 -15.15
N PRO A 65 17.31 6.89 -16.33
CA PRO A 65 17.65 5.49 -16.62
C PRO A 65 18.62 4.85 -15.62
N SER A 66 19.51 5.66 -15.03
CA SER A 66 20.52 5.25 -14.06
C SER A 66 19.97 4.86 -12.69
N VAL A 67 18.73 5.22 -12.34
CA VAL A 67 18.13 4.82 -11.06
C VAL A 67 17.79 3.33 -11.11
N TYR A 68 18.28 2.58 -10.12
CA TYR A 68 17.93 1.18 -9.96
C TYR A 68 16.47 1.04 -9.55
N VAL A 69 15.77 0.13 -10.22
CA VAL A 69 14.40 -0.25 -9.88
C VAL A 69 14.26 -1.74 -10.06
N GLU A 70 13.71 -2.41 -9.06
CA GLU A 70 13.44 -3.85 -9.09
C GLU A 70 12.05 -4.17 -8.58
N GLU A 71 11.50 -5.28 -9.05
CA GLU A 71 10.31 -5.89 -8.46
C GLU A 71 10.76 -6.94 -7.43
N THR A 72 10.16 -6.92 -6.24
CA THR A 72 10.44 -7.87 -5.16
C THR A 72 9.19 -8.62 -4.75
N PRO A 73 9.30 -9.85 -4.20
CA PRO A 73 8.17 -10.57 -3.66
C PRO A 73 7.42 -9.76 -2.60
N GLU A 74 6.07 -9.75 -2.68
CA GLU A 74 5.23 -9.11 -1.67
C GLU A 74 5.51 -9.65 -0.25
N THR A 75 5.88 -10.93 -0.14
CA THR A 75 6.27 -11.55 1.12
C THR A 75 7.44 -10.86 1.81
N ASP A 76 8.39 -10.31 1.04
CA ASP A 76 9.60 -9.69 1.58
C ASP A 76 9.31 -8.31 2.19
N PHE A 77 8.25 -7.65 1.73
CA PHE A 77 7.73 -6.42 2.35
C PHE A 77 7.03 -6.71 3.68
N TRP A 78 6.24 -7.77 3.76
CA TRP A 78 5.46 -8.04 4.97
C TRP A 78 6.25 -8.80 6.05
N LYS A 79 7.18 -9.67 5.67
CA LYS A 79 7.94 -10.53 6.58
C LYS A 79 8.53 -9.83 7.80
N PRO A 80 9.22 -8.66 7.68
CA PRO A 80 9.82 -8.00 8.83
C PRO A 80 8.81 -7.39 9.81
N VAL A 81 7.54 -7.22 9.39
CA VAL A 81 6.53 -6.46 10.14
C VAL A 81 5.28 -7.25 10.50
N SER A 82 5.10 -8.45 9.92
CA SER A 82 3.89 -9.25 10.11
C SER A 82 4.03 -10.40 11.12
N THR A 83 5.23 -10.61 11.67
CA THR A 83 5.54 -11.77 12.51
C THR A 83 5.94 -11.31 13.91
N ASP A 84 5.13 -11.66 14.91
CA ASP A 84 5.49 -11.45 16.31
C ASP A 84 6.74 -12.27 16.64
N GLN A 85 7.63 -11.69 17.44
CA GLN A 85 8.75 -12.41 18.02
C GLN A 85 8.47 -12.66 19.49
N ASP A 86 8.98 -13.78 20.03
CA ASP A 86 8.79 -14.15 21.43
C ASP A 86 9.35 -13.09 22.41
N TRP A 87 10.32 -12.30 21.94
CA TRP A 87 10.95 -11.22 22.70
C TRP A 87 10.27 -9.84 22.56
N TYR A 88 9.19 -9.73 21.78
CA TYR A 88 8.44 -8.48 21.65
C TYR A 88 7.67 -8.13 22.92
N GLY A 89 7.77 -6.86 23.33
CA GLY A 89 6.91 -6.24 24.33
C GLY A 89 5.54 -5.88 23.74
N ASP A 90 4.74 -5.19 24.55
CA ASP A 90 3.36 -4.83 24.17
C ASP A 90 3.34 -3.82 23.02
N GLU A 91 4.32 -2.90 22.95
CA GLU A 91 4.42 -1.90 21.89
C GLU A 91 4.77 -2.53 20.53
N GLU A 92 5.74 -3.45 20.48
CA GLU A 92 6.11 -4.12 19.24
C GLU A 92 5.01 -5.06 18.73
N LYS A 93 4.27 -5.71 19.66
CA LYS A 93 3.08 -6.51 19.31
C LYS A 93 1.95 -5.63 18.78
N ALA A 94 1.71 -4.47 19.39
CA ALA A 94 0.71 -3.52 18.90
C ALA A 94 1.06 -3.01 17.49
N ARG A 95 2.34 -2.72 17.23
CA ARG A 95 2.84 -2.37 15.89
C ARG A 95 2.61 -3.50 14.90
N THR A 96 2.99 -4.73 15.24
CA THR A 96 2.81 -5.92 14.39
C THR A 96 1.33 -6.16 14.07
N ALA A 97 0.44 -5.98 15.05
CA ALA A 97 -1.01 -6.06 14.84
C ALA A 97 -1.53 -5.01 13.85
N LYS A 98 -1.05 -3.76 13.93
CA LYS A 98 -1.39 -2.72 12.93
C LYS A 98 -0.93 -3.12 11.52
N PHE A 99 0.28 -3.64 11.39
CA PHE A 99 0.79 -4.15 10.10
C PHE A 99 -0.02 -5.33 9.56
N GLN A 100 -0.42 -6.26 10.42
CA GLN A 100 -1.29 -7.38 10.01
C GLN A 100 -2.68 -6.89 9.55
N GLN A 101 -3.23 -5.85 10.19
CA GLN A 101 -4.47 -5.22 9.75
C GLN A 101 -4.30 -4.54 8.38
N LEU A 102 -3.22 -3.79 8.19
CA LEU A 102 -2.90 -3.14 6.92
C LEU A 102 -2.70 -4.16 5.79
N LYS A 103 -1.99 -5.26 6.06
CA LYS A 103 -1.81 -6.37 5.12
C LYS A 103 -3.15 -6.97 4.68
N LYS A 104 -4.03 -7.28 5.64
CA LYS A 104 -5.38 -7.81 5.33
C LYS A 104 -6.18 -6.82 4.50
N LEU A 105 -6.10 -5.52 4.80
CA LEU A 105 -6.77 -4.49 4.00
C LEU A 105 -6.25 -4.49 2.55
N ALA A 106 -4.93 -4.52 2.35
CA ALA A 106 -4.32 -4.59 1.03
C ALA A 106 -4.73 -5.87 0.28
N GLU A 107 -4.76 -7.02 0.94
CA GLU A 107 -5.18 -8.30 0.35
C GLU A 107 -6.65 -8.29 -0.09
N ASN A 108 -7.52 -7.60 0.65
CA ASN A 108 -8.96 -7.53 0.38
C ASN A 108 -9.34 -6.49 -0.69
N GLU A 109 -8.65 -5.34 -0.71
CA GLU A 109 -9.02 -4.21 -1.56
C GLU A 109 -8.17 -4.05 -2.82
N LEU A 110 -6.98 -4.66 -2.86
CA LEU A 110 -6.07 -4.55 -3.98
C LEU A 110 -5.84 -5.92 -4.64
N THR A 111 -5.89 -5.94 -5.97
CA THR A 111 -5.54 -7.10 -6.80
C THR A 111 -4.26 -6.82 -7.59
N VAL A 112 -3.64 -7.85 -8.17
CA VAL A 112 -2.40 -7.69 -8.99
C VAL A 112 -1.34 -6.85 -8.24
N ARG A 113 -1.15 -7.22 -6.97
CA ARG A 113 -0.25 -6.53 -6.04
C ARG A 113 1.20 -6.82 -6.41
N GLN A 114 2.02 -5.78 -6.41
CA GLN A 114 3.44 -5.86 -6.71
C GLN A 114 4.20 -4.92 -5.78
N VAL A 115 5.42 -5.32 -5.42
CA VAL A 115 6.31 -4.49 -4.63
C VAL A 115 7.49 -4.08 -5.48
N PHE A 116 7.78 -2.78 -5.52
CA PHE A 116 8.92 -2.22 -6.24
C PHE A 116 9.85 -1.50 -5.27
N ARG A 117 11.15 -1.68 -5.43
CA ARG A 117 12.19 -0.91 -4.74
C ARG A 117 12.87 0.01 -5.75
N VAL A 118 13.05 1.26 -5.37
CA VAL A 118 13.61 2.32 -6.21
C VAL A 118 14.78 2.97 -5.49
N GLY A 119 15.99 2.84 -6.02
CA GLY A 119 17.24 3.30 -5.38
C GLY A 119 18.16 2.14 -4.99
N GLU A 120 19.27 2.45 -4.32
CA GLU A 120 20.27 1.48 -3.88
C GLU A 120 20.41 1.47 -2.35
N SER A 121 21.05 2.48 -1.76
CA SER A 121 21.23 2.59 -0.29
C SER A 121 20.01 3.22 0.40
N GLU A 122 19.38 4.19 -0.25
CA GLU A 122 18.10 4.76 0.17
C GLU A 122 17.05 4.36 -0.85
N MET A 123 16.21 3.39 -0.48
CA MET A 123 15.22 2.81 -1.38
C MET A 123 13.83 3.31 -1.04
N ASP A 124 13.15 3.90 -2.00
CA ASP A 124 11.69 4.05 -1.91
C ASP A 124 11.03 2.74 -2.30
N VAL A 125 10.20 2.21 -1.40
CA VAL A 125 9.54 0.92 -1.55
C VAL A 125 8.05 1.14 -1.71
N TYR A 126 7.50 0.64 -2.81
CA TYR A 126 6.11 0.79 -3.20
C TYR A 126 5.42 -0.56 -3.22
N LEU A 127 4.37 -0.75 -2.44
CA LEU A 127 3.42 -1.85 -2.64
C LEU A 127 2.21 -1.28 -3.36
N LEU A 128 2.03 -1.64 -4.63
CA LEU A 128 0.96 -1.14 -5.50
C LEU A 128 0.02 -2.26 -5.89
N GLY A 129 -1.28 -1.99 -5.96
CA GLY A 129 -2.25 -2.92 -6.49
C GLY A 129 -3.46 -2.22 -7.12
N LEU A 130 -4.17 -2.97 -7.96
CA LEU A 130 -5.34 -2.50 -8.68
C LEU A 130 -6.59 -2.58 -7.78
N GLN A 131 -7.26 -1.45 -7.64
CA GLN A 131 -8.53 -1.32 -6.93
C GLN A 131 -9.71 -1.75 -7.81
N LYS A 132 -10.86 -2.02 -7.18
CA LYS A 132 -12.12 -2.38 -7.87
C LYS A 132 -12.61 -1.31 -8.86
N ASN A 133 -12.22 -0.04 -8.67
CA ASN A 133 -12.57 1.07 -9.57
C ASN A 133 -11.63 1.15 -10.81
N GLY A 134 -10.66 0.25 -10.94
CA GLY A 134 -9.68 0.22 -12.03
C GLY A 134 -8.50 1.17 -11.86
N GLU A 135 -8.42 1.91 -10.76
CA GLU A 135 -7.25 2.72 -10.41
C GLU A 135 -6.24 1.91 -9.61
N ARG A 136 -4.97 2.32 -9.66
CA ARG A 136 -3.90 1.66 -8.91
C ARG A 136 -3.52 2.53 -7.73
N ALA A 137 -3.47 1.93 -6.55
CA ALA A 137 -3.07 2.59 -5.33
C ALA A 137 -2.33 1.61 -4.43
N GLY A 138 -1.84 2.11 -3.32
CA GLY A 138 -1.08 1.30 -2.40
C GLY A 138 -0.44 2.11 -1.30
N ILE A 139 0.65 1.57 -0.79
CA ILE A 139 1.46 2.19 0.26
C ILE A 139 2.89 2.34 -0.23
N LYS A 140 3.57 3.36 0.30
CA LYS A 140 4.99 3.59 0.11
C LYS A 140 5.67 3.78 1.46
N THR A 141 6.94 3.42 1.52
CA THR A 141 7.84 3.73 2.63
C THR A 141 9.24 3.95 2.06
N LYS A 142 10.14 4.48 2.87
CA LYS A 142 11.58 4.47 2.57
C LYS A 142 12.26 3.38 3.40
N ILE A 143 13.31 2.77 2.85
CA ILE A 143 14.20 1.85 3.56
C ILE A 143 15.63 2.34 3.33
N VAL A 144 16.33 2.62 4.42
CA VAL A 144 17.75 3.00 4.40
C VAL A 144 18.60 1.78 4.80
N GLN A 145 19.67 1.53 4.03
CA GLN A 145 20.69 0.51 4.25
C GLN A 145 22.07 1.15 4.11
N THR A 146 22.89 1.13 5.16
CA THR A 146 24.28 1.65 5.15
C THR A 146 25.33 0.59 5.42
#